data_AF-A0A382IZ58-F1
#
_entry.id   AF-A0A382IZ58-F1
#
_cell.length_a   1.000
_cell.length_b   1.000
_cell.length_c   1.000
_cell.angle_alpha   90.00
_cell.angle_beta   90.00
_cell.angle_gamma   90.00
#
_symmetry.space_group_name_H-M   'P 1'
#
loop_
_entity.id
_entity.type
_entity.pdbx_description
1 polymer ?
#
loop_
_entity_poly.entity_id
_entity_poly.type
_entity_poly.pdbx_seq_one_letter_code
_entity_poly.pdbx_strand_id
1 'polypeptide(L)'
;MNKEMRNVLRVICEQISLPKKNIAALELTGTDPALPSSFKIGMAAQSTIATAAMAANEVWYQRSKKRQKIKCDMYHAAIEFRSERYQRINGNPPPDLWDKIAGTYQTGDGRWMRLHTNFTHHRDGILNLLDCGNSRDEVAAALANWMGQNFEDAVAERGLVATMMRTPDEWNVHPQAKALDKQPLISLERIGNASPRILTETERPLSGIRVLDLTRIIAGPVCGRTLAAHGADVMRVTAPHLPFVTALATDAGRGKLSAHIDLNTEGGAAILRDLIADADIFVQGYRPGRISR
;
A
#
# COMPACT_ATOMS: atom_id res chain seq x y z
N MET A 1 16.83 20.27 5.02
CA MET A 1 15.46 20.13 4.48
C MET A 1 15.07 21.32 3.61
N ASN A 2 14.73 21.07 2.34
CA ASN A 2 14.31 22.10 1.36
C ASN A 2 12.88 22.62 1.61
N LYS A 3 12.46 23.69 0.92
CA LYS A 3 11.14 24.35 1.09
C LYS A 3 9.98 23.45 0.65
N GLU A 4 10.16 22.70 -0.44
CA GLU A 4 9.14 21.81 -0.99
C GLU A 4 8.78 20.69 -0.02
N MET A 5 9.78 19.98 0.55
CA MET A 5 9.57 18.93 1.54
C MET A 5 8.83 19.45 2.78
N ARG A 6 9.16 20.67 3.25
CA ARG A 6 8.43 21.29 4.38
C ARG A 6 6.95 21.48 4.06
N ASN A 7 6.63 21.90 2.83
CA ASN A 7 5.25 22.09 2.41
C ASN A 7 4.51 20.75 2.34
N VAL A 8 5.12 19.71 1.78
CA VAL A 8 4.55 18.35 1.74
C VAL A 8 4.23 17.86 3.15
N LEU A 9 5.20 17.91 4.08
CA LEU A 9 5.00 17.49 5.46
C LEU A 9 3.91 18.31 6.16
N ARG A 10 3.83 19.62 5.91
CA ARG A 10 2.80 20.48 6.47
C ARG A 10 1.40 20.05 6.02
N VAL A 11 1.23 19.77 4.72
CA VAL A 11 -0.04 19.31 4.14
C VAL A 11 -0.45 17.97 4.74
N ILE A 12 0.48 16.99 4.80
CA ILE A 12 0.18 15.68 5.38
C ILE A 12 -0.20 15.83 6.86
N CYS A 13 0.60 16.54 7.67
CA CYS A 13 0.33 16.75 9.09
C CYS A 13 -1.02 17.44 9.33
N GLU A 14 -1.38 18.40 8.48
CA GLU A 14 -2.66 19.09 8.56
C GLU A 14 -3.84 18.16 8.32
N GLN A 15 -3.78 17.30 7.30
CA GLN A 15 -4.86 16.34 7.00
C GLN A 15 -5.05 15.27 8.07
N ILE A 16 -3.97 14.85 8.74
CA ILE A 16 -4.04 13.85 9.82
C ILE A 16 -4.09 14.47 11.23
N SER A 17 -4.24 15.80 11.33
CA SER A 17 -4.22 16.53 12.61
C SER A 17 -2.99 16.29 13.49
N LEU A 18 -1.83 16.01 12.88
CA LEU A 18 -0.57 15.83 13.59
C LEU A 18 0.10 17.20 13.90
N PRO A 19 0.65 17.42 15.11
CA PRO A 19 1.28 18.70 15.46
C PRO A 19 2.45 19.10 14.54
N LYS A 20 2.27 20.20 13.79
CA LYS A 20 3.22 20.74 12.82
C LYS A 20 4.54 21.25 13.44
N LYS A 21 4.54 21.59 14.73
CA LYS A 21 5.71 22.17 15.44
C LYS A 21 6.96 21.27 15.39
N ASN A 22 6.78 19.97 15.23
CA ASN A 22 7.88 19.00 15.24
C ASN A 22 8.56 18.84 13.87
N ILE A 23 8.01 19.42 12.78
CA ILE A 23 8.61 19.35 11.43
C ILE A 23 10.02 19.95 11.43
N ALA A 24 10.24 21.05 12.17
CA ALA A 24 11.54 21.73 12.22
C ALA A 24 12.64 20.89 12.89
N ALA A 25 12.28 19.89 13.69
CA ALA A 25 13.21 19.03 14.41
C ALA A 25 13.67 17.81 13.58
N LEU A 26 13.13 17.61 12.38
CA LEU A 26 13.51 16.50 11.49
C LEU A 26 14.87 16.73 10.85
N GLU A 27 15.70 15.69 10.83
CA GLU A 27 16.94 15.65 10.05
C GLU A 27 16.70 14.82 8.77
N LEU A 28 16.35 15.51 7.69
CA LEU A 28 16.09 14.90 6.38
C LEU A 28 17.25 15.19 5.41
N THR A 29 17.91 14.12 4.96
CA THR A 29 19.07 14.14 4.04
C THR A 29 18.72 13.55 2.68
N GLY A 30 19.54 13.83 1.66
CA GLY A 30 19.35 13.37 0.28
C GLY A 30 18.49 14.30 -0.59
N THR A 31 18.41 13.97 -1.88
CA THR A 31 17.75 14.76 -2.92
C THR A 31 17.15 13.85 -4.00
N ASP A 32 16.04 14.26 -4.58
CA ASP A 32 15.47 13.57 -5.74
C ASP A 32 16.24 13.93 -7.03
N PRO A 33 16.28 13.03 -8.04
CA PRO A 33 15.67 11.69 -8.02
C PRO A 33 16.51 10.68 -7.21
N ALA A 34 15.90 10.04 -6.21
CA ALA A 34 16.55 8.95 -5.46
C ALA A 34 16.57 7.63 -6.25
N LEU A 35 15.66 7.48 -7.22
CA LEU A 35 15.51 6.33 -8.10
C LEU A 35 15.20 6.83 -9.53
N PRO A 36 15.54 6.07 -10.60
CA PRO A 36 15.22 6.45 -11.97
C PRO A 36 13.70 6.40 -12.19
N SER A 37 13.05 7.55 -12.02
CA SER A 37 11.60 7.70 -12.07
C SER A 37 11.23 9.09 -12.56
N SER A 38 10.13 9.20 -13.31
CA SER A 38 9.51 10.48 -13.66
C SER A 38 8.76 11.12 -12.49
N PHE A 39 8.56 10.37 -11.39
CA PHE A 39 7.92 10.84 -10.16
C PHE A 39 8.95 11.09 -9.06
N LYS A 40 8.65 12.02 -8.14
CA LYS A 40 9.45 12.32 -6.94
C LYS A 40 9.30 11.23 -5.86
N ILE A 41 9.74 10.02 -6.18
CA ILE A 41 9.59 8.84 -5.31
C ILE A 41 10.40 8.99 -4.03
N GLY A 42 11.58 9.63 -4.07
CA GLY A 42 12.36 9.91 -2.86
C GLY A 42 11.60 10.80 -1.89
N MET A 43 11.00 11.88 -2.40
CA MET A 43 10.16 12.77 -1.61
C MET A 43 8.92 12.07 -1.05
N ALA A 44 8.22 11.27 -1.86
CA ALA A 44 7.07 10.49 -1.40
C ALA A 44 7.45 9.51 -0.27
N ALA A 45 8.55 8.79 -0.43
CA ALA A 45 9.02 7.82 0.55
C ALA A 45 9.49 8.49 1.84
N GLN A 46 10.36 9.50 1.73
CA GLN A 46 10.92 10.19 2.89
C GLN A 46 9.84 10.92 3.70
N SER A 47 8.89 11.58 3.02
CA SER A 47 7.84 12.33 3.71
C SER A 47 6.86 11.42 4.46
N THR A 48 6.45 10.30 3.86
CA THR A 48 5.53 9.34 4.49
C THR A 48 6.18 8.62 5.67
N ILE A 49 7.43 8.13 5.52
CA ILE A 49 8.18 7.49 6.59
C ILE A 49 8.48 8.47 7.74
N ALA A 50 8.93 9.70 7.43
CA ALA A 50 9.18 10.71 8.46
C ALA A 50 7.89 11.09 9.20
N THR A 51 6.76 11.19 8.51
CA THR A 51 5.47 11.48 9.14
C THR A 51 5.03 10.34 10.08
N ALA A 52 5.18 9.08 9.67
CA ALA A 52 4.90 7.94 10.53
C ALA A 52 5.78 7.94 11.79
N ALA A 53 7.08 8.24 11.65
CA ALA A 53 7.99 8.39 12.77
C ALA A 53 7.61 9.56 13.69
N MET A 54 7.15 10.70 13.13
CA MET A 54 6.64 11.83 13.91
C MET A 54 5.40 11.45 14.71
N ALA A 55 4.46 10.72 14.10
CA ALA A 55 3.25 10.25 14.78
C ALA A 55 3.61 9.31 15.94
N ALA A 56 4.51 8.35 15.72
CA ALA A 56 5.00 7.48 16.79
C ALA A 56 5.72 8.26 17.91
N ASN A 57 6.50 9.29 17.55
CA ASN A 57 7.17 10.16 18.53
C ASN A 57 6.19 11.06 19.30
N GLU A 58 4.99 11.32 18.76
CA GLU A 58 3.88 11.97 19.49
C GLU A 58 3.28 11.05 20.53
N VAL A 59 3.00 9.81 20.18
CA VAL A 59 2.55 8.80 21.14
C VAL A 59 3.62 8.60 22.22
N TRP A 60 4.89 8.50 21.84
CA TRP A 60 6.02 8.39 22.77
C TRP A 60 6.07 9.52 23.78
N TYR A 61 5.88 10.76 23.33
CA TYR A 61 5.85 11.92 24.21
C TYR A 61 4.65 11.92 25.14
N GLN A 62 3.47 11.50 24.68
CA GLN A 62 2.31 11.41 25.55
C GLN A 62 2.56 10.44 26.71
N ARG A 63 3.24 9.32 26.45
CA ARG A 63 3.62 8.29 27.43
C ARG A 63 4.76 8.69 28.36
N SER A 64 5.86 9.20 27.80
CA SER A 64 7.13 9.36 28.53
C SER A 64 7.50 10.82 28.86
N LYS A 65 6.78 11.79 28.26
CA LYS A 65 7.14 13.22 28.21
C LYS A 65 8.51 13.51 27.58
N LYS A 66 9.12 12.52 26.92
CA LYS A 66 10.40 12.64 26.20
C LYS A 66 10.15 12.66 24.69
N ARG A 67 11.09 13.27 23.95
CA ARG A 67 11.10 13.28 22.48
C ARG A 67 12.35 12.59 21.97
N GLN A 68 12.21 11.86 20.87
CA GLN A 68 13.33 11.30 20.14
C GLN A 68 13.71 12.19 18.95
N LYS A 69 14.99 12.19 18.59
CA LYS A 69 15.48 12.81 17.35
C LYS A 69 15.13 11.91 16.17
N ILE A 70 14.49 12.45 15.15
CA ILE A 70 14.09 11.71 13.95
C ILE A 70 15.04 12.08 12.81
N LYS A 71 15.69 11.07 12.24
CA LYS A 71 16.47 11.18 11.01
C LYS A 71 15.89 10.26 9.95
N CYS A 72 15.81 10.72 8.71
CA CYS A 72 15.38 9.89 7.59
C CYS A 72 16.16 10.28 6.35
N ASP A 73 16.97 9.35 5.84
CA ASP A 73 17.70 9.55 4.59
C ASP A 73 16.80 9.21 3.38
N MET A 74 16.82 10.05 2.35
CA MET A 74 15.94 9.90 1.20
C MET A 74 16.24 8.64 0.38
N TYR A 75 17.51 8.27 0.22
CA TYR A 75 17.88 7.09 -0.54
C TYR A 75 17.44 5.84 0.20
N HIS A 76 17.69 5.75 1.51
CA HIS A 76 17.19 4.63 2.32
C HIS A 76 15.66 4.53 2.32
N ALA A 77 14.96 5.67 2.41
CA ALA A 77 13.50 5.70 2.31
C ALA A 77 13.01 5.18 0.96
N ALA A 78 13.64 5.59 -0.14
CA ALA A 78 13.29 5.13 -1.49
C ALA A 78 13.57 3.63 -1.69
N ILE A 79 14.63 3.09 -1.08
CA ILE A 79 14.91 1.65 -1.08
C ILE A 79 13.87 0.87 -0.27
N GLU A 80 13.40 1.40 0.86
CA GLU A 80 12.35 0.77 1.67
C GLU A 80 11.03 0.59 0.88
N PHE A 81 10.70 1.51 -0.02
CA PHE A 81 9.55 1.41 -0.94
C PHE A 81 9.63 0.25 -1.93
N ARG A 82 10.78 -0.42 -2.02
CA ARG A 82 11.01 -1.62 -2.86
C ARG A 82 11.71 -2.72 -2.07
N SER A 83 11.56 -2.71 -0.74
CA SER A 83 12.26 -3.61 0.19
C SER A 83 12.05 -5.09 -0.14
N GLU A 84 10.90 -5.44 -0.73
CA GLU A 84 10.57 -6.79 -1.19
C GLU A 84 11.57 -7.34 -2.22
N ARG A 85 12.32 -6.48 -2.92
CA ARG A 85 13.32 -6.88 -3.92
C ARG A 85 14.69 -7.19 -3.33
N TYR A 86 14.95 -6.71 -2.12
CA TYR A 86 16.26 -6.79 -1.46
C TYR A 86 16.28 -7.80 -0.31
N GLN A 87 15.11 -8.22 0.16
CA GLN A 87 14.99 -9.22 1.20
C GLN A 87 15.62 -10.55 0.76
N ARG A 88 16.47 -11.13 1.60
CA ARG A 88 17.02 -12.47 1.40
C ARG A 88 16.54 -13.43 2.47
N ILE A 89 16.25 -14.67 2.08
CA ILE A 89 15.89 -15.77 2.99
C ILE A 89 16.95 -16.86 2.83
N ASN A 90 17.71 -17.11 3.90
CA ASN A 90 18.86 -18.05 3.86
C ASN A 90 19.83 -17.74 2.71
N GLY A 91 20.09 -16.45 2.46
CA GLY A 91 20.96 -15.96 1.37
C GLY A 91 20.29 -15.88 0.00
N ASN A 92 19.17 -16.56 -0.23
CA ASN A 92 18.47 -16.58 -1.52
C ASN A 92 17.72 -15.27 -1.78
N PRO A 93 17.72 -14.77 -3.03
CA PRO A 93 16.91 -13.61 -3.42
C PRO A 93 15.41 -13.91 -3.33
N PRO A 94 14.55 -12.87 -3.33
CA PRO A 94 13.11 -13.08 -3.37
C PRO A 94 12.70 -13.68 -4.72
N PRO A 95 11.61 -14.47 -4.78
CA PRO A 95 11.08 -14.98 -6.05
C PRO A 95 10.59 -13.83 -6.94
N ASP A 96 10.57 -14.08 -8.26
CA ASP A 96 10.01 -13.14 -9.22
C ASP A 96 8.53 -12.87 -8.92
N LEU A 97 8.20 -11.58 -8.80
CA LEU A 97 6.85 -11.11 -8.49
C LEU A 97 5.94 -11.05 -9.71
N TRP A 98 6.52 -11.04 -10.90
CA TRP A 98 5.82 -10.74 -12.13
C TRP A 98 5.57 -12.01 -12.92
N ASP A 99 4.31 -12.19 -13.31
CA ASP A 99 3.94 -13.21 -14.28
C ASP A 99 4.60 -12.91 -15.65
N LYS A 100 4.82 -13.97 -16.45
CA LYS A 100 5.53 -13.92 -17.74
C LYS A 100 4.97 -12.88 -18.71
N ILE A 101 3.65 -12.71 -18.71
CA ILE A 101 2.95 -11.76 -19.61
C ILE A 101 2.58 -10.45 -18.91
N ALA A 102 3.03 -10.23 -17.67
CA ALA A 102 2.89 -8.92 -17.05
C ALA A 102 3.84 -7.91 -17.72
N GLY A 103 3.44 -6.64 -17.78
CA GLY A 103 4.28 -5.58 -18.31
C GLY A 103 3.62 -4.78 -19.42
N THR A 104 4.46 -4.15 -20.25
CA THR A 104 4.01 -3.19 -21.26
C THR A 104 3.99 -3.78 -22.66
N TYR A 105 2.96 -3.43 -23.42
CA TYR A 105 2.69 -3.89 -24.79
C TYR A 105 2.17 -2.73 -25.63
N GLN A 106 2.40 -2.77 -26.93
CA GLN A 106 1.85 -1.78 -27.86
C GLN A 106 0.60 -2.36 -28.54
N THR A 107 -0.44 -1.55 -28.68
CA THR A 107 -1.66 -1.87 -29.43
C THR A 107 -1.56 -1.42 -30.89
N GLY A 108 -2.51 -1.83 -31.73
CA GLY A 108 -2.50 -1.56 -33.17
C GLY A 108 -2.54 -0.07 -33.54
N ASP A 109 -3.13 0.74 -32.68
CA ASP A 109 -3.18 2.20 -32.78
C ASP A 109 -1.93 2.90 -32.19
N GLY A 110 -0.88 2.13 -31.87
CA GLY A 110 0.39 2.63 -31.36
C GLY A 110 0.37 3.04 -29.88
N ARG A 111 -0.75 2.85 -29.18
CA ARG A 111 -0.87 3.14 -27.73
C ARG A 111 -0.17 2.07 -26.90
N TRP A 112 0.22 2.41 -25.68
CA TRP A 112 0.87 1.48 -24.76
C TRP A 112 -0.12 0.99 -23.70
N MET A 113 -0.16 -0.32 -23.47
CA MET A 113 -0.96 -0.98 -22.46
C MET A 113 -0.06 -1.55 -21.37
N ARG A 114 -0.46 -1.42 -20.11
CA ARG A 114 0.14 -2.11 -18.97
C ARG A 114 -0.77 -3.26 -18.55
N LEU A 115 -0.33 -4.50 -18.75
CA LEU A 115 -1.01 -5.70 -18.27
C LEU A 115 -0.53 -6.05 -16.85
N HIS A 116 -1.47 -6.43 -15.97
CA HIS A 116 -1.17 -6.87 -14.61
C HIS A 116 -1.73 -8.28 -14.34
N THR A 117 -0.92 -9.30 -14.63
CA THR A 117 -1.33 -10.71 -14.64
C THR A 117 -0.79 -11.52 -13.44
N ASN A 118 -0.43 -10.87 -12.34
CA ASN A 118 0.19 -11.52 -11.17
C ASN A 118 -0.73 -12.48 -10.39
N PHE A 119 -2.01 -12.60 -10.76
CA PHE A 119 -2.89 -13.64 -10.25
C PHE A 119 -3.40 -14.50 -11.41
N THR A 120 -3.51 -15.80 -11.17
CA THR A 120 -3.95 -16.82 -12.15
C THR A 120 -5.23 -16.38 -12.88
N HIS A 121 -6.26 -15.94 -12.16
CA HIS A 121 -7.52 -15.50 -12.77
C HIS A 121 -7.40 -14.21 -13.59
N HIS A 122 -6.49 -13.29 -13.25
CA HIS A 122 -6.21 -12.12 -14.09
C HIS A 122 -5.48 -12.52 -15.36
N ARG A 123 -4.46 -13.38 -15.25
CA ARG A 123 -3.71 -13.90 -16.41
C ARG A 123 -4.65 -14.63 -17.37
N ASP A 124 -5.39 -15.61 -16.86
CA ASP A 124 -6.26 -16.45 -17.69
C ASP A 124 -7.39 -15.62 -18.30
N GLY A 125 -7.94 -14.64 -17.55
CA GLY A 125 -8.93 -13.72 -18.09
C GLY A 125 -8.41 -12.85 -19.25
N ILE A 126 -7.16 -12.39 -19.17
CA ILE A 126 -6.53 -11.62 -20.26
C ILE A 126 -6.27 -12.52 -21.48
N LEU A 127 -5.75 -13.73 -21.27
CA LEU A 127 -5.51 -14.69 -22.35
C LEU A 127 -6.81 -15.07 -23.08
N ASN A 128 -7.88 -15.31 -22.32
CA ASN A 128 -9.20 -15.60 -22.88
C ASN A 128 -9.79 -14.40 -23.64
N LEU A 129 -9.56 -13.16 -23.17
CA LEU A 129 -10.02 -11.96 -23.87
C LEU A 129 -9.27 -11.74 -25.19
N LEU A 130 -7.97 -12.06 -25.21
CA LEU A 130 -7.12 -11.91 -26.39
C LEU A 130 -7.18 -13.12 -27.34
N ASP A 131 -7.79 -14.22 -26.91
CA ASP A 131 -7.82 -15.50 -27.61
C ASP A 131 -6.41 -15.96 -28.05
N CYS A 132 -5.48 -16.01 -27.10
CA CYS A 132 -4.08 -16.30 -27.38
C CYS A 132 -3.38 -17.15 -26.29
N GLY A 133 -2.21 -17.67 -26.63
CA GLY A 133 -1.37 -18.45 -25.70
C GLY A 133 -0.60 -17.60 -24.68
N ASN A 134 -0.02 -18.29 -23.69
CA ASN A 134 0.72 -17.68 -22.59
C ASN A 134 2.19 -17.36 -22.96
N SER A 135 2.36 -16.49 -23.95
CA SER A 135 3.66 -15.94 -24.32
C SER A 135 3.57 -14.44 -24.60
N ARG A 136 4.70 -13.74 -24.43
CA ARG A 136 4.74 -12.29 -24.70
C ARG A 136 4.48 -11.99 -26.16
N ASP A 137 4.97 -12.84 -27.07
CA ASP A 137 4.86 -12.63 -28.51
C ASP A 137 3.41 -12.83 -28.98
N GLU A 138 2.73 -13.88 -28.50
CA GLU A 138 1.31 -14.10 -28.81
C GLU A 138 0.41 -12.99 -28.23
N VAL A 139 0.67 -12.56 -26.99
CA VAL A 139 -0.05 -11.44 -26.38
C VAL A 139 0.18 -10.14 -27.16
N ALA A 140 1.41 -9.86 -27.59
CA ALA A 140 1.72 -8.70 -28.39
C ALA A 140 1.03 -8.75 -29.77
N ALA A 141 1.06 -9.90 -30.43
CA ALA A 141 0.39 -10.10 -31.72
C ALA A 141 -1.12 -9.94 -31.61
N ALA A 142 -1.74 -10.44 -30.54
CA ALA A 142 -3.17 -10.26 -30.29
C ALA A 142 -3.50 -8.77 -30.05
N LEU A 143 -2.74 -8.08 -29.18
CA LEU A 143 -2.94 -6.66 -28.88
C LEU A 143 -2.74 -5.74 -30.08
N ALA A 144 -1.93 -6.14 -31.07
CA ALA A 144 -1.77 -5.40 -32.32
C ALA A 144 -3.08 -5.28 -33.12
N ASN A 145 -4.09 -6.11 -32.83
CA ASN A 145 -5.43 -6.02 -33.44
C ASN A 145 -6.42 -5.17 -32.63
N TRP A 146 -5.99 -4.58 -31.52
CA TRP A 146 -6.84 -3.76 -30.65
C TRP A 146 -6.51 -2.28 -30.77
N MET A 147 -7.52 -1.43 -30.54
CA MET A 147 -7.32 -0.04 -30.13
C MET A 147 -7.15 0.02 -28.61
N GLY A 148 -6.23 0.86 -28.12
CA GLY A 148 -5.87 0.90 -26.70
C GLY A 148 -7.05 1.16 -25.76
N GLN A 149 -7.88 2.16 -26.09
CA GLN A 149 -9.06 2.49 -25.28
C GLN A 149 -10.09 1.36 -25.29
N ASN A 150 -10.42 0.81 -26.48
CA ASN A 150 -11.39 -0.28 -26.60
C ASN A 150 -10.97 -1.53 -25.82
N PHE A 151 -9.67 -1.83 -25.77
CA PHE A 151 -9.16 -2.95 -24.99
C PHE A 151 -9.22 -2.68 -23.49
N GLU A 152 -8.85 -1.48 -23.04
CA GLU A 152 -9.00 -1.10 -21.63
C GLU A 152 -10.45 -1.19 -21.15
N ASP A 153 -11.40 -0.73 -21.97
CA ASP A 153 -12.84 -0.80 -21.66
C ASP A 153 -13.31 -2.27 -21.59
N ALA A 154 -12.93 -3.11 -22.55
CA ALA A 154 -13.27 -4.54 -22.57
C ALA A 154 -12.69 -5.31 -21.36
N VAL A 155 -11.50 -4.93 -20.90
CA VAL A 155 -10.87 -5.44 -19.68
C VAL A 155 -11.68 -5.02 -18.45
N ALA A 156 -12.06 -3.75 -18.36
CA ALA A 156 -12.81 -3.20 -17.23
C ALA A 156 -14.20 -3.83 -17.10
N GLU A 157 -14.92 -4.01 -18.22
CA GLU A 157 -16.23 -4.70 -18.26
C GLU A 157 -16.19 -6.12 -17.71
N ARG A 158 -15.04 -6.80 -17.85
CA ARG A 158 -14.80 -8.15 -17.34
C ARG A 158 -14.21 -8.18 -15.93
N GLY A 159 -13.99 -7.01 -15.31
CA GLY A 159 -13.38 -6.90 -13.98
C GLY A 159 -11.91 -7.34 -13.94
N LEU A 160 -11.20 -7.30 -15.06
CA LEU A 160 -9.79 -7.65 -15.19
C LEU A 160 -8.89 -6.42 -14.95
N VAL A 161 -7.56 -6.62 -14.98
CA VAL A 161 -6.58 -5.58 -14.61
C VAL A 161 -5.57 -5.34 -15.74
N ALA A 162 -5.87 -4.35 -16.57
CA ALA A 162 -4.95 -3.72 -17.50
C ALA A 162 -5.34 -2.25 -17.67
N THR A 163 -4.37 -1.40 -18.01
CA THR A 163 -4.60 0.05 -18.16
C THR A 163 -3.82 0.60 -19.34
N MET A 164 -4.45 1.46 -20.13
CA MET A 164 -3.79 2.23 -21.17
C MET A 164 -2.91 3.30 -20.53
N MET A 165 -1.65 3.33 -20.93
CA MET A 165 -0.70 4.34 -20.52
C MET A 165 -1.04 5.66 -21.19
N ARG A 166 -1.01 6.73 -20.39
CA ARG A 166 -1.40 8.07 -20.76
C ARG A 166 -0.28 9.04 -20.46
N THR A 167 -0.14 10.08 -21.29
CA THR A 167 0.72 11.22 -20.97
C THR A 167 0.13 12.00 -19.79
N PRO A 168 0.92 12.87 -19.13
CA PRO A 168 0.39 13.75 -18.09
C PRO A 168 -0.80 14.58 -18.57
N ASP A 169 -0.75 15.13 -19.79
CA ASP A 169 -1.83 15.97 -20.34
C ASP A 169 -3.11 15.16 -20.58
N GLU A 170 -2.98 13.94 -21.13
CA GLU A 170 -4.11 13.01 -21.31
C GLU A 170 -4.73 12.61 -19.97
N TRP A 171 -3.90 12.34 -18.96
CA TRP A 171 -4.37 12.02 -17.61
C TRP A 171 -5.11 13.19 -16.99
N ASN A 172 -4.57 14.42 -17.07
CA ASN A 172 -5.15 15.60 -16.44
C ASN A 172 -6.58 15.92 -16.92
N VAL A 173 -6.93 15.57 -18.16
CA VAL A 173 -8.28 15.78 -18.69
C VAL A 173 -9.22 14.59 -18.47
N HIS A 174 -8.70 13.44 -18.02
CA HIS A 174 -9.43 12.18 -17.83
C HIS A 174 -10.49 12.28 -16.72
N PRO A 175 -11.66 11.63 -16.85
CA PRO A 175 -12.73 11.73 -15.85
C PRO A 175 -12.29 11.34 -14.43
N GLN A 176 -11.48 10.29 -14.30
CA GLN A 176 -10.98 9.79 -13.02
C GLN A 176 -10.00 10.78 -12.39
N ALA A 177 -9.16 11.46 -13.17
CA ALA A 177 -8.27 12.51 -12.65
C ALA A 177 -9.08 13.69 -12.10
N LYS A 178 -10.09 14.15 -12.86
CA LYS A 178 -11.03 15.21 -12.41
C LYS A 178 -11.81 14.83 -11.16
N ALA A 179 -12.15 13.55 -11.01
CA ALA A 179 -12.81 13.04 -9.81
C ALA A 179 -11.86 13.03 -8.60
N LEU A 180 -10.60 12.62 -8.80
CA LEU A 180 -9.57 12.55 -7.75
C LEU A 180 -9.07 13.93 -7.30
N ASP A 181 -9.03 14.92 -8.19
CA ASP A 181 -8.56 16.28 -7.89
C ASP A 181 -9.39 16.97 -6.78
N LYS A 182 -10.64 16.51 -6.59
CA LYS A 182 -11.55 17.01 -5.56
C LYS A 182 -11.46 16.25 -4.23
N GLN A 183 -10.68 15.16 -4.17
CA GLN A 183 -10.59 14.31 -2.99
C GLN A 183 -9.42 14.75 -2.09
N PRO A 184 -9.56 14.70 -0.76
CA PRO A 184 -8.42 14.88 0.13
C PRO A 184 -7.45 13.70 -0.01
N LEU A 185 -6.17 13.93 0.27
CA LEU A 185 -5.17 12.86 0.27
C LEU A 185 -5.43 11.84 1.40
N ILE A 186 -5.90 12.31 2.57
CA ILE A 186 -6.36 11.48 3.69
C ILE A 186 -7.68 12.07 4.23
N SER A 187 -8.69 11.21 4.44
CA SER A 187 -9.93 11.56 5.13
C SER A 187 -9.95 10.96 6.54
N LEU A 188 -10.49 11.73 7.48
CA LEU A 188 -10.76 11.26 8.84
C LEU A 188 -12.26 11.42 9.11
N GLU A 189 -12.91 10.31 9.44
CA GLU A 189 -14.33 10.28 9.76
C GLU A 189 -14.53 9.72 11.17
N ARG A 190 -15.28 10.45 12.00
CA ARG A 190 -15.65 10.00 13.33
C ARG A 190 -16.93 9.18 13.26
N ILE A 191 -16.81 7.87 13.43
CA ILE A 191 -17.94 6.94 13.33
C ILE A 191 -18.66 6.66 14.67
N GLY A 192 -18.18 7.21 15.79
CA GLY A 192 -18.77 6.97 17.11
C GLY A 192 -18.10 7.76 18.24
N ASN A 193 -18.67 7.62 19.45
CA ASN A 193 -18.10 8.14 20.69
C ASN A 193 -17.50 6.99 21.49
N ALA A 194 -16.28 7.16 21.98
CA ALA A 194 -15.66 6.27 22.95
C ALA A 194 -14.77 7.11 23.87
N SER A 195 -14.56 6.65 25.11
CA SER A 195 -13.58 7.26 26.01
C SER A 195 -12.17 7.15 25.40
N PRO A 196 -11.37 8.21 25.41
CA PRO A 196 -9.99 8.14 24.94
C PRO A 196 -9.19 7.10 25.73
N ARG A 197 -8.36 6.32 25.04
CA ARG A 197 -7.44 5.38 25.69
C ARG A 197 -6.36 6.16 26.44
N ILE A 198 -6.17 5.85 27.73
CA ILE A 198 -5.09 6.44 28.52
C ILE A 198 -3.79 5.75 28.12
N LEU A 199 -2.83 6.53 27.64
CA LEU A 199 -1.51 6.04 27.27
C LEU A 199 -0.56 6.12 28.47
N THR A 200 -0.26 4.97 29.08
CA THR A 200 0.67 4.84 30.21
C THR A 200 2.12 4.72 29.74
N GLU A 201 3.08 4.87 30.64
CA GLU A 201 4.49 4.64 30.34
C GLU A 201 4.75 3.17 29.95
N THR A 202 5.54 2.97 28.89
CA THR A 202 5.87 1.65 28.31
C THR A 202 7.21 1.71 27.56
N GLU A 203 7.79 0.57 27.19
CA GLU A 203 9.09 0.48 26.50
C GLU A 203 9.09 1.02 25.05
N ARG A 204 7.97 0.88 24.31
CA ARG A 204 7.84 1.34 22.92
C ARG A 204 6.55 2.13 22.70
N PRO A 205 6.48 3.04 21.71
CA PRO A 205 5.33 3.96 21.54
C PRO A 205 3.98 3.25 21.45
N LEU A 206 3.89 2.13 20.73
CA LEU A 206 2.64 1.40 20.51
C LEU A 206 2.52 0.13 21.36
N SER A 207 3.32 -0.01 22.43
CA SER A 207 3.20 -1.17 23.32
C SER A 207 1.80 -1.25 23.92
N GLY A 208 1.23 -2.46 23.93
CA GLY A 208 -0.13 -2.72 24.42
C GLY A 208 -1.25 -2.17 23.53
N ILE A 209 -0.95 -1.83 22.28
CA ILE A 209 -1.92 -1.54 21.23
C ILE A 209 -2.11 -2.79 20.38
N ARG A 210 -3.35 -3.28 20.30
CA ARG A 210 -3.71 -4.44 19.49
C ARG A 210 -4.24 -4.03 18.12
N VAL A 211 -3.69 -4.60 17.06
CA VAL A 211 -4.06 -4.28 15.68
C VAL A 211 -4.51 -5.54 14.96
N LEU A 212 -5.72 -5.50 14.41
CA LEU A 212 -6.25 -6.55 13.56
C LEU A 212 -6.19 -6.11 12.10
N ASP A 213 -5.37 -6.80 11.30
CA ASP A 213 -5.08 -6.45 9.92
C ASP A 213 -5.67 -7.46 8.94
N LEU A 214 -6.71 -7.03 8.22
CA LEU A 214 -7.43 -7.80 7.19
C LEU A 214 -6.99 -7.44 5.77
N THR A 215 -5.72 -7.07 5.59
CA THR A 215 -5.13 -6.69 4.31
C THR A 215 -4.12 -7.72 3.78
N ARG A 216 -3.82 -7.68 2.47
CA ARG A 216 -3.13 -8.79 1.79
C ARG A 216 -1.89 -8.43 0.99
N ILE A 217 -1.89 -7.29 0.30
CA ILE A 217 -0.90 -7.02 -0.77
C ILE A 217 0.21 -6.07 -0.29
N ILE A 218 0.05 -4.75 -0.40
CA ILE A 218 1.14 -3.79 -0.10
C ILE A 218 0.71 -2.72 0.91
N ALA A 219 -0.22 -1.83 0.55
CA ALA A 219 -0.51 -0.63 1.36
C ALA A 219 -0.93 -0.96 2.80
N GLY A 220 -1.91 -1.85 2.96
CA GLY A 220 -2.35 -2.33 4.27
C GLY A 220 -1.27 -3.11 5.04
N PRO A 221 -0.59 -4.10 4.42
CA PRO A 221 0.47 -4.82 5.11
C PRO A 221 1.63 -3.93 5.57
N VAL A 222 2.00 -2.91 4.79
CA VAL A 222 2.98 -1.88 5.18
C VAL A 222 2.49 -1.09 6.40
N CYS A 223 1.22 -0.68 6.44
CA CYS A 223 0.63 -0.06 7.63
C CYS A 223 0.80 -0.95 8.87
N GLY A 224 0.42 -2.23 8.77
CA GLY A 224 0.60 -3.20 9.86
C GLY A 224 2.08 -3.38 10.26
N ARG A 225 3.00 -3.47 9.29
CA ARG A 225 4.44 -3.58 9.56
C ARG A 225 4.97 -2.36 10.30
N THR A 226 4.55 -1.16 9.90
CA THR A 226 4.96 0.10 10.55
C THR A 226 4.46 0.15 12.00
N LEU A 227 3.23 -0.27 12.27
CA LEU A 227 2.69 -0.34 13.63
C LEU A 227 3.47 -1.34 14.50
N ALA A 228 3.75 -2.53 13.97
CA ALA A 228 4.58 -3.54 14.65
C ALA A 228 6.02 -3.05 14.92
N ALA A 229 6.61 -2.30 13.98
CA ALA A 229 7.92 -1.68 14.13
C ALA A 229 7.96 -0.61 15.25
N HIS A 230 6.80 -0.13 15.72
CA HIS A 230 6.68 0.73 16.90
C HIS A 230 6.13 0.03 18.15
N GLY A 231 5.99 -1.29 18.12
CA GLY A 231 5.67 -2.13 19.28
C GLY A 231 4.21 -2.53 19.43
N ALA A 232 3.36 -2.30 18.43
CA ALA A 232 2.00 -2.81 18.44
C ALA A 232 1.96 -4.33 18.27
N ASP A 233 0.99 -4.98 18.90
CA ASP A 233 0.67 -6.39 18.69
C ASP A 233 -0.22 -6.52 17.46
N VAL A 234 0.39 -6.82 16.32
CA VAL A 234 -0.31 -6.85 15.03
C VAL A 234 -0.59 -8.28 14.60
N MET A 235 -1.86 -8.62 14.43
CA MET A 235 -2.31 -9.90 13.88
C MET A 235 -2.89 -9.70 12.49
N ARG A 236 -2.23 -10.29 11.49
CA ARG A 236 -2.78 -10.39 10.13
C ARG A 236 -3.74 -11.56 10.05
N VAL A 237 -4.96 -11.31 9.58
CA VAL A 237 -5.95 -12.34 9.27
C VAL A 237 -6.10 -12.48 7.77
N THR A 238 -5.97 -13.69 7.27
CA THR A 238 -6.25 -14.06 5.87
C THR A 238 -6.98 -15.41 5.82
N ALA A 239 -7.27 -15.94 4.64
CA ALA A 239 -7.85 -17.27 4.47
C ALA A 239 -7.05 -18.08 3.43
N PRO A 240 -7.05 -19.42 3.50
CA PRO A 240 -6.27 -20.27 2.59
C PRO A 240 -6.62 -20.09 1.12
N HIS A 241 -7.88 -19.76 0.81
CA HIS A 241 -8.37 -19.56 -0.55
C HIS A 241 -8.02 -18.18 -1.14
N LEU A 242 -7.49 -17.25 -0.33
CA LEU A 242 -7.17 -15.90 -0.79
C LEU A 242 -5.79 -15.86 -1.46
N PRO A 243 -5.63 -15.09 -2.55
CA PRO A 243 -4.33 -14.90 -3.19
C PRO A 243 -3.24 -14.49 -2.21
N PHE A 244 -2.09 -15.16 -2.33
CA PHE A 244 -0.93 -14.98 -1.46
C PHE A 244 0.31 -14.79 -2.32
N VAL A 245 1.01 -13.66 -2.14
CA VAL A 245 2.25 -13.35 -2.84
C VAL A 245 3.39 -13.46 -1.84
N THR A 246 4.17 -14.55 -1.91
CA THR A 246 5.15 -14.91 -0.88
C THR A 246 6.13 -13.78 -0.57
N ALA A 247 6.79 -13.19 -1.58
CA ALA A 247 7.76 -12.12 -1.35
C ALA A 247 7.17 -10.90 -0.63
N LEU A 248 5.94 -10.49 -0.99
CA LEU A 248 5.26 -9.38 -0.33
C LEU A 248 4.84 -9.75 1.10
N ALA A 249 4.32 -10.96 1.30
CA ALA A 249 3.91 -11.44 2.61
C ALA A 249 5.09 -11.59 3.57
N THR A 250 6.26 -12.04 3.08
CA THR A 250 7.48 -12.16 3.88
C THR A 250 8.05 -10.79 4.23
N ASP A 251 8.09 -9.85 3.29
CA ASP A 251 8.64 -8.51 3.56
C ASP A 251 7.72 -7.67 4.46
N ALA A 252 6.43 -7.64 4.16
CA ALA A 252 5.45 -6.88 4.94
C ALA A 252 4.94 -7.61 6.19
N GLY A 253 5.32 -8.89 6.38
CA GLY A 253 4.96 -9.71 7.54
C GLY A 253 5.89 -9.52 8.75
N ARG A 254 7.01 -8.81 8.60
CA ARG A 254 8.00 -8.59 9.66
C ARG A 254 7.37 -7.99 10.92
N GLY A 255 7.55 -8.66 12.06
CA GLY A 255 7.04 -8.22 13.37
C GLY A 255 5.55 -8.49 13.60
N LYS A 256 4.85 -9.19 12.70
CA LYS A 256 3.42 -9.46 12.80
C LYS A 256 3.15 -10.93 13.08
N LEU A 257 2.09 -11.21 13.83
CA LEU A 257 1.46 -12.53 13.89
C LEU A 257 0.57 -12.74 12.65
N SER A 258 0.30 -13.99 12.30
CA SER A 258 -0.59 -14.35 11.19
C SER A 258 -1.53 -15.48 11.60
N ALA A 259 -2.80 -15.36 11.24
CA ALA A 259 -3.81 -16.38 11.46
C ALA A 259 -4.65 -16.60 10.18
N HIS A 260 -5.19 -17.80 10.05
CA HIS A 260 -6.14 -18.13 8.99
C HIS A 260 -7.56 -18.18 9.56
N ILE A 261 -8.43 -17.30 9.07
CA ILE A 261 -9.85 -17.28 9.40
C ILE A 261 -10.62 -17.14 8.09
N ASP A 262 -11.33 -18.20 7.72
CA ASP A 262 -12.19 -18.21 6.54
C ASP A 262 -13.59 -17.72 6.89
N LEU A 263 -13.92 -16.50 6.46
CA LEU A 263 -15.20 -15.86 6.75
C LEU A 263 -16.39 -16.50 6.03
N ASN A 264 -16.16 -17.43 5.10
CA ASN A 264 -17.23 -18.19 4.44
C ASN A 264 -17.68 -19.42 5.25
N THR A 265 -17.03 -19.70 6.38
CA THR A 265 -17.37 -20.84 7.24
C THR A 265 -18.37 -20.42 8.34
N GLU A 266 -19.12 -21.39 8.86
CA GLU A 266 -20.15 -21.19 9.89
C GLU A 266 -19.63 -20.50 11.17
N GLY A 267 -18.33 -20.64 11.49
CA GLY A 267 -17.69 -20.03 12.66
C GLY A 267 -16.72 -18.88 12.38
N GLY A 268 -16.25 -18.70 11.15
CA GLY A 268 -15.17 -17.75 10.85
C GLY A 268 -15.53 -16.30 11.18
N ALA A 269 -16.77 -15.90 10.91
CA ALA A 269 -17.27 -14.57 11.26
C ALA A 269 -17.37 -14.35 12.77
N ALA A 270 -17.72 -15.38 13.56
CA ALA A 270 -17.78 -15.28 15.01
C ALA A 270 -16.38 -15.09 15.60
N ILE A 271 -15.42 -15.92 15.19
CA ILE A 271 -14.01 -15.79 15.61
C ILE A 271 -13.46 -14.40 15.27
N LEU A 272 -13.75 -13.87 14.08
CA LEU A 272 -13.32 -12.53 13.70
C LEU A 272 -13.94 -11.46 14.61
N ARG A 273 -15.23 -11.55 14.94
CA ARG A 273 -15.91 -10.60 15.84
C ARG A 273 -15.30 -10.60 17.24
N ASP A 274 -14.96 -11.78 17.77
CA ASP A 274 -14.30 -11.91 19.07
C ASP A 274 -12.93 -11.22 19.06
N LEU A 275 -12.14 -11.39 17.99
CA LEU A 275 -10.87 -10.69 17.83
C LEU A 275 -11.04 -9.17 17.67
N ILE A 276 -12.08 -8.72 16.97
CA ILE A 276 -12.39 -7.30 16.79
C ILE A 276 -12.73 -6.64 18.12
N ALA A 277 -13.46 -7.32 19.01
CA ALA A 277 -13.85 -6.79 20.32
C ALA A 277 -12.63 -6.40 21.18
N ASP A 278 -11.51 -7.08 20.96
CA ASP A 278 -10.25 -6.91 21.67
C ASP A 278 -9.24 -5.98 20.95
N ALA A 279 -9.54 -5.55 19.72
CA ALA A 279 -8.63 -4.76 18.90
C ALA A 279 -8.80 -3.25 19.13
N ASP A 280 -7.69 -2.52 19.20
CA ASP A 280 -7.68 -1.05 19.24
C ASP A 280 -7.76 -0.45 17.83
N ILE A 281 -7.18 -1.14 16.85
CA ILE A 281 -7.10 -0.69 15.46
C ILE A 281 -7.51 -1.85 14.55
N PHE A 282 -8.47 -1.57 13.68
CA PHE A 282 -8.87 -2.48 12.61
C PHE A 282 -8.44 -1.91 11.26
N VAL A 283 -7.63 -2.65 10.52
CA VAL A 283 -7.11 -2.25 9.21
C VAL A 283 -7.74 -3.16 8.15
N GLN A 284 -8.37 -2.57 7.13
CA GLN A 284 -9.03 -3.34 6.07
C GLN A 284 -8.80 -2.71 4.70
N GLY A 285 -8.74 -3.56 3.67
CA GLY A 285 -8.49 -3.16 2.28
C GLY A 285 -9.44 -3.83 1.30
N TYR A 286 -10.60 -4.28 1.78
CA TYR A 286 -11.65 -4.84 0.95
C TYR A 286 -12.48 -3.70 0.35
N ARG A 287 -13.10 -3.97 -0.81
CA ARG A 287 -14.01 -3.02 -1.45
C ARG A 287 -15.17 -2.69 -0.50
N PRO A 288 -15.73 -1.45 -0.57
CA PRO A 288 -16.89 -1.08 0.22
C PRO A 288 -18.00 -2.13 0.17
N GLY A 289 -18.60 -2.44 1.33
CA GLY A 289 -19.69 -3.41 1.47
C GLY A 289 -19.30 -4.89 1.39
N ARG A 290 -18.01 -5.24 1.25
CA ARG A 290 -17.58 -6.65 1.24
C ARG A 290 -17.55 -7.31 2.62
N ILE A 291 -17.28 -6.55 3.68
CA ILE A 291 -17.21 -7.06 5.06
C ILE A 291 -18.61 -7.16 5.69
N SER A 292 -19.58 -6.38 5.20
CA SER A 292 -20.95 -6.35 5.72
C SER A 292 -21.84 -7.48 5.22
N ARG A 293 -21.35 -8.30 4.28
CA ARG A 293 -22.06 -9.46 3.72
C ARG A 293 -21.55 -10.72 4.40
#